data_AF-A0A1W1VET2-F1
#
_entry.id   AF-A0A1W1VET2-F1
#
_cell.length_a   1.000
_cell.length_b   1.000
_cell.length_c   1.000
_cell.angle_alpha   90.00
_cell.angle_beta   90.00
_cell.angle_gamma   90.00
#
_symmetry.space_group_name_H-M   'P 1'
#
loop_
_entity.id
_entity.type
_entity.pdbx_description
1 polymer ?
#
loop_
_entity_poly.entity_id
_entity_poly.type
_entity_poly.pdbx_seq_one_letter_code
_entity_poly.pdbx_strand_id
1 'polypeptide(L)'
;MTLTQPGRTEDKTRWYGIAPEAPFTPHIGALVDVPTYTRTALHADGDLTVERLGATPPRSRNSTGMLLARIAAVEQEDQHPSFKGRDERDVPGFTPYRAWPTLGEEGEPVRGQPLDPYPHGLETAWAKAPSTLPTKGGAWPAPHLTVPDFGNTHHRAWFHVMKDEAGYRGQMRLIRNIAVPEEKV
;
A
#
# COMPACT_ATOMS: atom_id res chain seq x y z
N MET A 1 -16.42 -6.12 -2.22
CA MET A 1 -16.99 -5.53 -0.99
C MET A 1 -16.20 -4.25 -0.73
N THR A 2 -16.76 -3.10 -1.05
CA THR A 2 -16.03 -1.82 -1.13
C THR A 2 -15.63 -1.37 0.28
N LEU A 3 -14.34 -1.39 0.59
CA LEU A 3 -13.78 -0.82 1.82
C LEU A 3 -13.60 0.69 1.68
N THR A 4 -14.69 1.36 1.32
CA THR A 4 -14.87 2.77 1.65
C THR A 4 -15.56 2.78 3.01
N GLN A 5 -14.92 3.32 4.05
CA GLN A 5 -15.69 3.72 5.23
C GLN A 5 -16.81 4.64 4.70
N PRO A 6 -18.09 4.28 4.85
CA PRO A 6 -19.17 5.10 4.36
C PRO A 6 -19.01 6.51 4.93
N GLY A 7 -18.87 7.51 4.07
CA GLY A 7 -18.72 8.93 4.42
C GLY A 7 -17.30 9.53 4.37
N ARG A 8 -16.19 8.79 4.55
CA ARG A 8 -14.84 9.43 4.58
C ARG A 8 -14.30 9.80 3.20
N THR A 9 -14.71 9.06 2.17
CA THR A 9 -14.21 9.20 0.78
C THR A 9 -15.20 9.88 -0.17
N GLU A 10 -16.44 10.11 0.27
CA GLU A 10 -17.51 10.72 -0.56
C GLU A 10 -17.42 12.24 -0.55
N ASP A 11 -16.94 12.84 0.54
CA ASP A 11 -16.68 14.26 0.64
C ASP A 11 -15.27 14.60 0.09
N LYS A 12 -15.22 14.99 -1.19
CA LYS A 12 -13.98 15.38 -1.87
C LYS A 12 -13.29 16.60 -1.24
N THR A 13 -13.99 17.41 -0.43
CA THR A 13 -13.36 18.56 0.24
C THR A 13 -12.31 18.11 1.25
N ARG A 14 -12.44 16.89 1.78
CA ARG A 14 -11.47 16.27 2.71
C ARG A 14 -10.15 15.89 2.06
N TRP A 15 -10.08 15.78 0.74
CA TRP A 15 -8.83 15.43 0.05
C TRP A 15 -7.75 16.51 0.16
N TYR A 16 -8.15 17.75 0.50
CA TYR A 16 -7.27 18.90 0.54
C TYR A 16 -6.76 19.25 1.95
N GLY A 17 -7.11 18.46 2.97
CA GLY A 17 -6.70 18.69 4.34
C GLY A 17 -6.41 17.39 5.09
N ILE A 18 -5.48 17.46 6.04
CA ILE A 18 -5.32 16.41 7.07
C ILE A 18 -6.20 16.84 8.23
N ALA A 19 -7.33 16.17 8.40
CA ALA A 19 -8.36 16.52 9.39
C ALA A 19 -8.74 15.29 10.23
N PRO A 20 -7.88 14.92 11.19
CA PRO A 20 -8.14 13.82 12.12
C PRO A 20 -9.48 14.01 12.84
N GLU A 21 -10.34 12.99 12.76
CA GLU A 21 -11.58 12.94 13.54
C GLU A 21 -11.46 11.96 14.69
N ALA A 22 -12.30 12.13 15.73
CA ALA A 22 -12.46 11.10 16.74
C ALA A 22 -12.79 9.75 16.06
N PRO A 23 -12.19 8.63 16.50
CA PRO A 23 -11.38 8.45 17.71
C PRO A 23 -9.86 8.70 17.56
N PHE A 24 -9.39 9.30 16.47
CA PHE A 24 -7.96 9.44 16.21
C PHE A 24 -7.35 10.68 16.88
N THR A 25 -6.21 10.52 17.53
CA THR A 25 -5.36 11.66 17.94
C THR A 25 -4.71 12.31 16.71
N PRO A 26 -4.24 13.58 16.77
CA PRO A 26 -3.78 14.29 15.57
C PRO A 26 -2.72 13.55 14.75
N HIS A 27 -1.67 13.03 15.39
CA HIS A 27 -0.62 12.28 14.68
C HIS A 27 -1.12 10.94 14.14
N ILE A 28 -1.99 10.24 14.88
CA ILE A 28 -2.56 8.98 14.41
C ILE A 28 -3.51 9.23 13.24
N GLY A 29 -4.35 10.27 13.30
CA GLY A 29 -5.26 10.59 12.21
C GLY A 29 -4.52 10.99 10.95
N ALA A 30 -3.39 11.70 11.05
CA ALA A 30 -2.52 11.96 9.90
C ALA A 30 -1.99 10.66 9.26
N LEU A 31 -1.65 9.65 10.08
CA LEU A 31 -1.26 8.32 9.59
C LEU A 31 -2.41 7.54 8.93
N VAL A 32 -3.66 7.95 9.14
CA VAL A 32 -4.84 7.36 8.47
C VAL A 32 -5.22 8.16 7.22
N ASP A 33 -5.33 9.48 7.33
CA ASP A 33 -5.83 10.35 6.26
C ASP A 33 -4.94 10.31 5.02
N VAL A 34 -3.63 10.42 5.20
CA VAL A 34 -2.71 10.55 4.07
C VAL A 34 -2.65 9.26 3.24
N PRO A 35 -2.46 8.05 3.83
CA PRO A 35 -2.52 6.82 3.04
C PRO A 35 -3.92 6.54 2.47
N THR A 36 -5.00 6.89 3.19
CA THR A 36 -6.37 6.77 2.65
C THR A 36 -6.52 7.56 1.36
N TYR A 37 -6.02 8.80 1.32
CA TYR A 37 -6.00 9.61 0.10
C TYR A 37 -5.21 8.92 -1.01
N THR A 38 -3.97 8.49 -0.75
CA THR A 38 -3.14 7.79 -1.74
C THR A 38 -3.85 6.56 -2.32
N ARG A 39 -4.56 5.79 -1.47
CA ARG A 39 -5.30 4.58 -1.84
C ARG A 39 -6.52 4.87 -2.71
N THR A 40 -7.33 5.89 -2.36
CA THR A 40 -8.45 6.31 -3.23
C THR A 40 -7.97 6.73 -4.61
N ALA A 41 -6.80 7.36 -4.66
CA ALA A 41 -6.20 7.84 -5.88
C ALA A 41 -5.60 6.72 -6.76
N LEU A 42 -5.40 5.51 -6.20
CA LEU A 42 -5.09 4.27 -6.95
C LEU A 42 -6.35 3.66 -7.57
N HIS A 43 -7.47 3.60 -6.84
CA HIS A 43 -8.74 3.08 -7.37
C HIS A 43 -9.30 3.95 -8.51
N ALA A 44 -8.98 5.24 -8.54
CA ALA A 44 -9.34 6.15 -9.61
C ALA A 44 -8.72 5.79 -10.98
N ASP A 45 -7.75 4.88 -11.03
CA ASP A 45 -7.08 4.48 -12.28
C ASP A 45 -7.88 3.44 -13.11
N GLY A 46 -9.13 3.12 -12.73
CA GLY A 46 -10.10 2.34 -13.54
C GLY A 46 -9.97 0.82 -13.42
N ASP A 47 -10.69 0.07 -14.27
CA ASP A 47 -10.71 -1.40 -14.23
C ASP A 47 -9.32 -1.99 -14.54
N LEU A 48 -8.76 -2.68 -13.54
CA LEU A 48 -7.48 -3.40 -13.60
C LEU A 48 -7.68 -4.78 -14.23
N THR A 49 -7.83 -4.85 -15.56
CA THR A 49 -7.88 -6.13 -16.27
C THR A 49 -6.54 -6.90 -16.15
N VAL A 50 -6.56 -8.22 -16.30
CA VAL A 50 -5.35 -9.07 -16.26
C VAL A 50 -4.30 -8.59 -17.28
N GLU A 51 -4.73 -8.15 -18.46
CA GLU A 51 -3.84 -7.58 -19.48
C GLU A 51 -3.17 -6.29 -19.02
N ARG A 52 -3.92 -5.38 -18.38
CA ARG A 52 -3.37 -4.13 -17.80
C ARG A 52 -2.43 -4.40 -16.63
N LEU A 53 -2.64 -5.49 -15.91
CA LEU A 53 -1.77 -5.94 -14.81
C LEU A 53 -0.46 -6.55 -15.32
N GLY A 54 -0.50 -7.23 -16.46
CA GLY A 54 0.68 -7.77 -17.14
C GLY A 54 1.45 -6.75 -17.98
N ALA A 55 0.83 -5.64 -18.36
CA ALA A 55 1.40 -4.63 -19.24
C ALA A 55 2.74 -4.10 -18.72
N THR A 56 3.76 -4.13 -19.59
CA THR A 56 5.13 -3.68 -19.28
C THR A 56 5.65 -2.82 -20.43
N PRO A 57 6.02 -1.55 -20.18
CA PRO A 57 6.59 -0.68 -21.20
C PRO A 57 7.91 -1.22 -21.76
N PRO A 58 8.29 -0.84 -22.99
CA PRO A 58 9.64 -1.11 -23.50
C PRO A 58 10.70 -0.60 -22.51
N ARG A 59 11.68 -1.45 -22.18
CA ARG A 59 12.76 -1.18 -21.22
C ARG A 59 12.34 -1.06 -19.74
N SER A 60 11.06 -1.22 -19.41
CA SER A 60 10.65 -1.51 -18.03
C SER A 60 10.75 -3.01 -17.78
N ARG A 61 11.10 -3.38 -16.55
CA ARG A 61 10.98 -4.77 -16.07
C ARG A 61 9.81 -4.96 -15.11
N ASN A 62 9.14 -3.87 -14.70
CA ASN A 62 8.03 -3.91 -13.77
C ASN A 62 6.71 -3.75 -14.53
N SER A 63 5.77 -4.65 -14.29
CA SER A 63 4.38 -4.50 -14.70
C SER A 63 3.54 -3.83 -13.60
N THR A 64 2.35 -3.37 -13.93
CA THR A 64 1.38 -2.83 -12.94
C THR A 64 1.11 -3.82 -11.80
N GLY A 65 0.94 -5.11 -12.13
CA GLY A 65 0.72 -6.16 -11.14
C GLY A 65 1.89 -6.35 -10.16
N MET A 66 3.14 -6.27 -10.66
CA MET A 66 4.34 -6.34 -9.80
C MET A 66 4.41 -5.15 -8.84
N LEU A 67 4.05 -3.96 -9.30
CA LEU A 67 4.03 -2.76 -8.46
C LEU A 67 2.95 -2.83 -7.38
N LEU A 68 1.75 -3.34 -7.70
CA LEU A 68 0.70 -3.56 -6.72
C LEU A 68 1.10 -4.61 -5.66
N ALA A 69 1.73 -5.71 -6.08
CA ALA A 69 2.25 -6.72 -5.16
C ALA A 69 3.32 -6.14 -4.22
N ARG A 70 4.22 -5.32 -4.74
CA ARG A 70 5.24 -4.61 -3.96
C ARG A 70 4.62 -3.70 -2.89
N ILE A 71 3.63 -2.88 -3.25
CA ILE A 71 2.96 -1.99 -2.31
C ILE A 71 2.32 -2.79 -1.17
N ALA A 72 1.60 -3.87 -1.51
CA ALA A 72 0.99 -4.75 -0.51
C ALA A 72 2.02 -5.39 0.42
N ALA A 73 3.16 -5.84 -0.13
CA ALA A 73 4.24 -6.45 0.63
C ALA A 73 4.88 -5.45 1.60
N VAL A 74 5.23 -4.24 1.14
CA VAL A 74 5.84 -3.19 1.99
C VAL A 74 4.90 -2.80 3.13
N GLU A 75 3.61 -2.65 2.85
CA GLU A 75 2.64 -2.35 3.89
C GLU A 75 2.63 -3.43 4.98
N GLN A 76 2.68 -4.71 4.62
CA GLN A 76 2.78 -5.78 5.60
C GLN A 76 4.14 -5.81 6.32
N GLU A 77 5.25 -5.59 5.61
CA GLU A 77 6.60 -5.54 6.18
C GLU A 77 6.74 -4.47 7.26
N ASP A 78 6.09 -3.31 7.10
CA ASP A 78 6.13 -2.22 8.08
C ASP A 78 5.02 -2.31 9.14
N GLN A 79 3.81 -2.76 8.78
CA GLN A 79 2.70 -2.89 9.73
C GLN A 79 2.99 -3.91 10.83
N HIS A 80 3.60 -5.04 10.48
CA HIS A 80 3.83 -6.11 11.43
C HIS A 80 4.80 -5.77 12.57
N PRO A 81 6.02 -5.27 12.31
CA PRO A 81 6.90 -4.82 13.38
C PRO A 81 6.30 -3.62 14.11
N SER A 82 5.55 -2.74 13.42
CA SER A 82 4.88 -1.59 14.02
C SER A 82 3.75 -1.98 14.99
N PHE A 83 2.86 -2.88 14.61
CA PHE A 83 1.71 -3.26 15.43
C PHE A 83 1.98 -4.39 16.41
N LYS A 84 2.77 -5.38 16.01
CA LYS A 84 2.98 -6.63 16.75
C LYS A 84 4.34 -6.74 17.42
N GLY A 85 5.27 -5.81 17.15
CA GLY A 85 6.60 -5.80 17.76
C GLY A 85 7.45 -7.01 17.39
N ARG A 86 7.20 -7.63 16.23
CA ARG A 86 7.94 -8.79 15.72
C ARG A 86 8.15 -8.69 14.22
N ASP A 87 9.25 -9.28 13.74
CA ASP A 87 9.50 -9.45 12.32
C ASP A 87 8.66 -10.61 11.78
N GLU A 88 7.86 -10.36 10.74
CA GLU A 88 7.08 -11.43 10.11
C GLU A 88 7.83 -12.20 9.05
N ARG A 89 9.03 -11.75 8.64
CA ARG A 89 9.92 -12.57 7.81
C ARG A 89 10.23 -13.90 8.51
N ASP A 90 10.20 -13.96 9.84
CA ASP A 90 10.43 -15.17 10.61
C ASP A 90 9.22 -16.13 10.68
N VAL A 91 8.06 -15.75 10.11
CA VAL A 91 6.84 -16.57 10.12
C VAL A 91 6.75 -17.44 8.85
N PRO A 92 6.53 -18.77 8.94
CA PRO A 92 6.48 -19.67 7.79
C PRO A 92 5.50 -19.25 6.67
N GLY A 93 4.41 -18.58 7.03
CA GLY A 93 3.40 -18.06 6.10
C GLY A 93 3.78 -16.77 5.35
N PHE A 94 4.91 -16.14 5.69
CA PHE A 94 5.41 -14.93 5.02
C PHE A 94 6.27 -15.24 3.78
N THR A 95 6.67 -16.51 3.60
CA THR A 95 7.48 -16.98 2.47
C THR A 95 6.95 -16.60 1.08
N PRO A 96 5.62 -16.68 0.80
CA PRO A 96 5.08 -16.23 -0.49
C PRO A 96 5.27 -14.74 -0.75
N TYR A 97 5.38 -13.94 0.32
CA TYR A 97 5.55 -12.49 0.25
C TYR A 97 7.01 -12.09 0.10
N ARG A 98 8.00 -12.96 0.38
CA ARG A 98 9.44 -12.63 0.31
C ARG A 98 9.92 -12.30 -1.11
N ALA A 99 9.24 -12.78 -2.14
CA ALA A 99 9.58 -12.54 -3.55
C ALA A 99 8.83 -11.34 -4.17
N TRP A 100 7.94 -10.68 -3.45
CA TRP A 100 7.20 -9.51 -3.92
C TRP A 100 7.78 -8.14 -3.54
N PRO A 101 8.59 -7.98 -2.47
CA PRO A 101 9.33 -6.74 -2.28
C PRO A 101 10.36 -6.52 -3.38
N THR A 102 10.69 -7.55 -4.14
CA THR A 102 11.70 -7.50 -5.19
C THR A 102 11.06 -7.12 -6.52
N LEU A 103 11.73 -6.21 -7.24
CA LEU A 103 11.33 -5.73 -8.56
C LEU A 103 12.31 -6.30 -9.61
N GLY A 104 11.98 -6.15 -10.88
CA GLY A 104 12.84 -6.68 -11.95
C GLY A 104 12.77 -8.20 -12.05
N GLU A 105 13.93 -8.85 -12.27
CA GLU A 105 14.01 -10.30 -12.55
C GLU A 105 13.44 -11.16 -11.43
N GLU A 106 13.57 -10.73 -10.18
CA GLU A 106 13.09 -11.47 -9.01
C GLU A 106 11.56 -11.40 -8.85
N GLY A 107 10.91 -10.40 -9.44
CA GLY A 107 9.45 -10.25 -9.44
C GLY A 107 8.75 -10.83 -10.67
N GLU A 108 9.49 -11.42 -11.62
CA GLU A 108 8.96 -12.12 -12.80
C GLU A 108 7.88 -13.19 -12.49
N PRO A 109 7.97 -13.98 -11.39
CA PRO A 109 6.94 -14.97 -11.07
C PRO A 109 5.53 -14.39 -10.83
N VAL A 110 5.43 -13.07 -10.58
CA VAL A 110 4.15 -12.35 -10.41
C VAL A 110 3.55 -11.94 -11.75
N ARG A 111 4.33 -11.93 -12.85
CA ARG A 111 3.88 -11.48 -14.16
C ARG A 111 2.90 -12.49 -14.79
N GLY A 112 1.80 -11.98 -15.34
CA GLY A 112 0.80 -12.78 -16.06
C GLY A 112 -0.10 -13.63 -15.15
N GLN A 113 0.11 -13.58 -13.83
CA GLN A 113 -0.85 -14.11 -12.88
C GLN A 113 -2.06 -13.17 -12.80
N PRO A 114 -3.29 -13.69 -12.72
CA PRO A 114 -4.40 -12.85 -12.28
C PRO A 114 -4.06 -12.26 -10.91
N LEU A 115 -4.62 -11.10 -10.58
CA LEU A 115 -4.54 -10.62 -9.21
C LEU A 115 -5.34 -11.53 -8.25
N ASP A 116 -6.17 -12.47 -8.75
CA ASP A 116 -7.11 -13.29 -7.98
C ASP A 116 -6.55 -14.39 -7.03
N PRO A 117 -5.29 -14.87 -7.09
CA PRO A 117 -4.67 -15.48 -5.93
C PRO A 117 -4.34 -14.46 -4.82
N TYR A 118 -4.28 -13.16 -5.14
CA TYR A 118 -4.05 -12.06 -4.20
C TYR A 118 -5.05 -10.90 -4.32
N PRO A 119 -6.38 -11.15 -4.38
CA PRO A 119 -7.42 -10.12 -4.51
C PRO A 119 -7.64 -9.37 -3.17
N HIS A 120 -6.69 -9.53 -2.26
CA HIS A 120 -6.76 -9.11 -0.89
C HIS A 120 -5.43 -8.51 -0.42
N GLY A 121 -4.35 -8.44 -1.22
CA GLY A 121 -3.05 -7.93 -0.73
C GLY A 121 -3.12 -6.52 -0.14
N LEU A 122 -3.42 -5.52 -0.97
CA LEU A 122 -3.54 -4.11 -0.55
C LEU A 122 -4.74 -3.88 0.39
N GLU A 123 -5.90 -4.45 0.07
CA GLU A 123 -7.11 -4.26 0.87
C GLU A 123 -7.00 -4.94 2.25
N THR A 124 -6.42 -6.14 2.34
CA THR A 124 -6.20 -6.85 3.61
C THR A 124 -5.03 -6.28 4.39
N ALA A 125 -4.00 -5.79 3.71
CA ALA A 125 -2.95 -5.03 4.37
C ALA A 125 -3.56 -3.78 5.03
N TRP A 126 -4.37 -3.01 4.29
CA TRP A 126 -5.00 -1.81 4.83
C TRP A 126 -6.10 -2.09 5.86
N ALA A 127 -6.88 -3.17 5.71
CA ALA A 127 -8.05 -3.44 6.55
C ALA A 127 -7.77 -3.44 8.07
N LYS A 128 -6.54 -3.75 8.47
CA LYS A 128 -6.13 -3.77 9.88
C LYS A 128 -5.80 -2.37 10.43
N ALA A 129 -5.41 -1.43 9.58
CA ALA A 129 -4.94 -0.12 10.01
C ALA A 129 -6.08 0.72 10.65
N PRO A 130 -7.27 0.88 10.03
CA PRO A 130 -8.37 1.64 10.62
C PRO A 130 -8.90 1.09 11.94
N SER A 131 -8.79 -0.21 12.20
CA SER A 131 -9.20 -0.81 13.48
C SER A 131 -8.10 -0.76 14.54
N THR A 132 -6.83 -0.77 14.14
CA THR A 132 -5.68 -0.84 15.06
C THR A 132 -5.20 0.55 15.50
N LEU A 133 -5.08 1.49 14.56
CA LEU A 133 -4.59 2.84 14.81
C LEU A 133 -5.39 3.63 15.88
N PRO A 134 -6.74 3.56 15.96
CA PRO A 134 -7.51 4.20 17.04
C PRO A 134 -7.10 3.76 18.45
N THR A 135 -6.64 2.51 18.58
CA THR A 135 -6.24 1.94 19.87
C THR A 135 -4.87 2.44 20.33
N LYS A 136 -4.14 3.14 19.45
CA LYS A 136 -2.81 3.67 19.73
C LYS A 136 -2.95 5.08 20.29
N GLY A 137 -2.28 5.33 21.43
CA GLY A 137 -2.22 6.66 22.03
C GLY A 137 -1.39 7.65 21.18
N GLY A 138 -1.58 8.94 21.38
CA GLY A 138 -0.93 9.98 20.55
C GLY A 138 0.60 10.01 20.60
N ALA A 139 1.23 9.41 21.61
CA ALA A 139 2.68 9.27 21.70
C ALA A 139 3.24 8.03 20.96
N TRP A 140 2.38 7.08 20.57
CA TRP A 140 2.79 5.83 19.93
C TRP A 140 3.62 5.99 18.64
N PRO A 141 3.44 7.02 17.79
CA PRO A 141 4.26 7.18 16.60
C PRO A 141 5.75 7.44 16.87
N ALA A 142 6.11 7.96 18.04
CA ALA A 142 7.46 8.49 18.30
C ALA A 142 8.53 7.43 18.66
N PRO A 143 8.25 6.41 19.49
CA PRO A 143 9.23 5.39 19.84
C PRO A 143 9.76 4.59 18.63
N HIS A 144 10.95 4.04 18.80
CA HIS A 144 11.52 3.04 17.90
C HIS A 144 10.72 1.74 17.95
N LEU A 145 10.71 1.03 16.83
CA LEU A 145 10.19 -0.34 16.76
C LEU A 145 10.98 -1.24 17.72
N THR A 146 10.31 -2.20 18.34
CA THR A 146 10.91 -3.12 19.31
C THR A 146 11.65 -4.29 18.66
N VAL A 147 11.58 -4.40 17.33
CA VAL A 147 12.19 -5.50 16.57
C VAL A 147 13.70 -5.23 16.45
N PRO A 148 14.57 -6.21 16.81
CA PRO A 148 16.01 -6.08 16.63
C PRO A 148 16.38 -5.67 15.21
N ASP A 149 17.41 -4.82 15.06
CA ASP A 149 17.92 -4.29 13.79
C ASP A 149 16.98 -3.37 13.00
N PHE A 150 15.71 -3.20 13.41
CA PHE A 150 14.81 -2.19 12.87
C PHE A 150 14.99 -0.85 13.61
N GLY A 151 15.94 -0.03 13.15
CA GLY A 151 16.18 1.33 13.67
C GLY A 151 15.11 2.38 13.30
N ASN A 152 13.88 1.96 13.00
CA ASN A 152 12.81 2.85 12.56
C ASN A 152 11.93 3.25 13.74
N THR A 153 11.38 4.46 13.73
CA THR A 153 10.21 4.79 14.58
C THR A 153 8.93 4.28 13.92
N HIS A 154 7.86 4.14 14.70
CA HIS A 154 6.54 3.84 14.13
C HIS A 154 6.18 4.88 13.04
N HIS A 155 6.41 6.17 13.30
CA HIS A 155 6.16 7.23 12.33
C HIS A 155 6.95 7.05 11.02
N ARG A 156 8.25 6.70 11.10
CA ARG A 156 9.07 6.44 9.91
C ARG A 156 8.54 5.24 9.12
N ALA A 157 8.14 4.16 9.79
CA ALA A 157 7.60 2.96 9.14
C ALA A 157 6.31 3.29 8.35
N TRP A 158 5.37 4.01 8.96
CA TRP A 158 4.13 4.43 8.26
C TRP A 158 4.38 5.46 7.15
N PHE A 159 5.36 6.36 7.34
CA PHE A 159 5.80 7.24 6.26
C PHE A 159 6.39 6.46 5.09
N HIS A 160 7.17 5.40 5.35
CA HIS A 160 7.76 4.56 4.31
C HIS A 160 6.68 3.91 3.44
N VAL A 161 5.66 3.28 4.06
CA VAL A 161 4.50 2.71 3.36
C VAL A 161 3.85 3.71 2.40
N MET A 162 3.53 4.91 2.90
CA MET A 162 2.87 5.94 2.10
C MET A 162 3.76 6.49 0.97
N LYS A 163 5.04 6.75 1.27
CA LYS A 163 6.02 7.23 0.28
C LYS A 163 6.19 6.21 -0.86
N ASP A 164 6.23 4.93 -0.51
CA ASP A 164 6.43 3.83 -1.45
C ASP A 164 5.22 3.67 -2.38
N GLU A 165 4.01 3.66 -1.81
CA GLU A 165 2.74 3.64 -2.56
C GLU A 165 2.61 4.83 -3.53
N ALA A 166 2.88 6.05 -3.06
CA ALA A 166 2.83 7.25 -3.90
C ALA A 166 3.85 7.22 -5.05
N GLY A 167 5.05 6.68 -4.79
CA GLY A 167 6.09 6.52 -5.81
C GLY A 167 5.70 5.52 -6.90
N TYR A 168 5.25 4.32 -6.51
CA TYR A 168 4.87 3.28 -7.46
C TYR A 168 3.59 3.62 -8.23
N ARG A 169 2.68 4.41 -7.66
CA ARG A 169 1.56 5.01 -8.40
C ARG A 169 2.02 5.83 -9.59
N GLY A 170 3.04 6.67 -9.42
CA GLY A 170 3.63 7.44 -10.52
C GLY A 170 4.11 6.53 -11.65
N GLN A 171 4.76 5.42 -11.30
CA GLN A 171 5.23 4.43 -12.27
C GLN A 171 4.06 3.70 -12.96
N MET A 172 3.01 3.30 -12.22
CA MET A 172 1.82 2.66 -12.81
C MET A 172 1.11 3.58 -13.83
N ARG A 173 1.05 4.89 -13.56
CA ARG A 173 0.50 5.87 -14.52
C ARG A 173 1.30 5.95 -15.81
N LEU A 174 2.62 5.93 -15.71
CA LEU A 174 3.49 5.88 -16.88
C LEU A 174 3.31 4.56 -17.66
N ILE A 175 3.21 3.43 -16.94
CA ILE A 175 2.96 2.12 -17.55
C ILE A 175 1.64 2.14 -18.32
N ARG A 176 0.55 2.62 -17.71
CA ARG A 176 -0.75 2.78 -18.38
C ARG A 176 -0.61 3.59 -19.66
N ASN A 177 -0.02 4.78 -19.60
CA ASN A 177 0.08 5.68 -20.75
C ASN A 177 0.94 5.14 -21.90
N ILE A 178 1.98 4.34 -21.59
CA ILE A 178 2.93 3.84 -22.59
C ILE A 178 2.53 2.46 -23.13
N ALA A 179 2.10 1.55 -22.25
CA ALA A 179 1.85 0.15 -22.59
C ALA A 179 0.38 -0.16 -22.89
N VAL A 180 -0.56 0.69 -22.46
CA VAL A 180 -2.00 0.54 -22.72
C VAL A 180 -2.58 1.90 -23.13
N PRO A 181 -2.20 2.43 -24.30
CA PRO A 181 -2.73 3.70 -24.77
C PRO A 181 -4.25 3.62 -24.87
N GLU A 182 -4.95 4.62 -24.34
CA GLU A 182 -6.41 4.71 -24.45
C GLU A 182 -6.80 4.75 -25.94
N GLU A 183 -7.81 3.97 -26.32
CA GLU A 183 -8.47 4.19 -27.62
C GLU A 183 -8.96 5.63 -27.65
N LYS A 184 -8.41 6.43 -28.57
CA LYS A 184 -8.93 7.77 -28.84
C LYS A 184 -10.34 7.60 -29.40
N VAL A 185 -11.34 7.89 -28.58
CA VAL A 185 -12.74 8.10 -29.02
C VAL A 185 -12.84 9.39 -29.80
#